data_AF-A0A7C2TJH9-F1
#
_entry.id   AF-A0A7C2TJH9-F1
#
_cell.length_a   1.000
_cell.length_b   1.000
_cell.length_c   1.000
_cell.angle_alpha   90.00
_cell.angle_beta   90.00
_cell.angle_gamma   90.00
#
_symmetry.space_group_name_H-M   'P 1'
#
loop_
_entity.id
_entity.type
_entity.pdbx_description
1 polymer ?
#
loop_
_entity_poly.entity_id
_entity_poly.type
_entity_poly.pdbx_seq_one_letter_code
_entity_poly.pdbx_strand_id
1 'polypeptide(L)'
;MAENYEEIVERCYNSDPKYTEIQAGVPEDFADIKTLGDLLEINYKLVGVKEQLRKNLILKIERDESKYPGIIGFDDDVVPAIDRAILSGHDIFLIGQIGQAKTKLVQIIAENLLSPMPIIQHSITNDCPMDLPKKRLIALLKEDDTTTNTKFFVSPESEDKIRENKLETPIRWIDGQDRYKYLLATPDISVKDLVGYIDAIKVAKKGVEMYKIDSYSPGQLMQAKHGIFCIDELPVLDPRKQVALLSVLQEGRFTTGSYPVIFEPKTAFFATANPIDYTHSGKVIEPLYDRLKSHIHTHYPKTIEDEMMIILQEA
;
A
#
# COMPACT_ATOMS: atom_id res chain seq x y z
N MET A 1 10.52 37.28 5.01
CA MET A 1 10.15 37.24 3.57
C MET A 1 8.91 36.37 3.50
N ALA A 2 7.80 36.83 2.92
CA ALA A 2 6.65 35.95 2.77
C ALA A 2 7.05 34.84 1.80
N GLU A 3 7.25 33.62 2.29
CA GLU A 3 7.51 32.46 1.43
C GLU A 3 6.34 32.33 0.46
N ASN A 4 6.64 32.40 -0.84
CA ASN A 4 5.63 32.24 -1.88
C ASN A 4 5.34 30.74 -2.04
N TYR A 5 4.62 30.15 -1.08
CA TYR A 5 4.28 28.72 -1.06
C TYR A 5 3.61 28.26 -2.36
N GLU A 6 2.80 29.14 -2.98
CA GLU A 6 2.19 28.89 -4.28
C GLU A 6 3.25 28.60 -5.33
N GLU A 7 4.20 29.51 -5.52
CA GLU A 7 5.23 29.38 -6.54
C GLU A 7 6.10 28.12 -6.35
N ILE A 8 6.44 27.79 -5.10
CA ILE A 8 7.22 26.59 -4.78
C ILE A 8 6.44 25.32 -5.16
N VAL A 9 5.18 25.22 -4.72
CA VAL A 9 4.32 24.06 -4.98
C VAL A 9 3.98 23.97 -6.47
N GLU A 10 3.70 25.08 -7.15
CA GLU A 10 3.43 25.11 -8.58
C GLU A 10 4.63 24.64 -9.39
N ARG A 11 5.84 25.12 -9.05
CA ARG A 11 7.09 24.66 -9.66
C ARG A 11 7.25 23.16 -9.50
N CYS A 12 7.11 22.64 -8.28
CA CYS A 12 7.27 21.22 -8.00
C CYS A 12 6.28 20.35 -8.79
N TYR A 13 5.02 20.73 -8.88
CA TYR A 13 4.00 19.90 -9.54
C TYR A 13 4.10 19.93 -11.07
N ASN A 14 4.55 21.05 -11.65
CA ASN A 14 4.60 21.24 -13.11
C ASN A 14 5.96 20.96 -13.74
N SER A 15 7.03 20.85 -12.95
CA SER A 15 8.38 20.60 -13.45
C SER A 15 8.77 19.12 -13.35
N ASP A 16 9.78 18.75 -14.13
CA ASP A 16 10.40 17.43 -14.05
C ASP A 16 11.21 17.24 -12.74
N PRO A 17 11.35 15.99 -12.27
CA PRO A 17 12.24 15.63 -11.16
C PRO A 17 13.67 16.19 -11.35
N LYS A 18 14.27 16.71 -10.27
CA LYS A 18 15.66 17.18 -10.24
C LYS A 18 16.59 16.18 -9.52
N TYR A 19 16.42 14.90 -9.79
CA TYR A 19 17.23 13.83 -9.22
C TYR A 19 17.29 12.67 -10.20
N THR A 20 18.32 11.85 -10.11
CA THR A 20 18.30 10.53 -10.74
C THR A 20 17.67 9.49 -9.81
N GLU A 21 17.04 8.48 -10.40
CA GLU A 21 16.36 7.41 -9.65
C GLU A 21 17.27 6.19 -9.48
N ILE A 22 17.57 5.79 -8.24
CA ILE A 22 18.27 4.51 -7.96
C ILE A 22 17.29 3.33 -8.11
N GLN A 23 16.07 3.55 -7.65
CA GLN A 23 14.91 2.68 -7.80
C GLN A 23 13.71 3.55 -8.16
N ALA A 24 12.63 2.94 -8.67
CA ALA A 24 11.44 3.67 -9.07
C ALA A 24 10.90 4.58 -7.96
N GLY A 25 10.99 5.90 -8.17
CA GLY A 25 10.56 6.92 -7.21
C GLY A 25 11.53 7.19 -6.05
N VAL A 26 12.79 6.78 -6.12
CA VAL A 26 13.80 6.99 -5.07
C VAL A 26 14.93 7.87 -5.60
N PRO A 27 15.04 9.12 -5.13
CA PRO A 27 16.17 9.99 -5.42
C PRO A 27 17.50 9.39 -4.97
N GLU A 28 18.58 9.69 -5.68
CA GLU A 28 19.93 9.26 -5.32
C GLU A 28 20.36 9.70 -3.91
N ASP A 29 19.95 10.89 -3.49
CA ASP A 29 20.29 11.49 -2.19
C ASP A 29 19.13 11.41 -1.17
N PHE A 30 18.27 10.38 -1.26
CA PHE A 30 17.07 10.27 -0.39
C PHE A 30 17.35 10.34 1.12
N ALA A 31 18.54 9.94 1.56
CA ALA A 31 18.94 9.98 2.96
C ALA A 31 19.04 11.42 3.54
N ASP A 32 19.30 12.41 2.68
CA ASP A 32 19.42 13.82 3.07
C ASP A 32 18.08 14.55 3.06
N ILE A 33 17.06 13.98 2.40
CA ILE A 33 15.72 14.56 2.26
C ILE A 33 14.89 14.22 3.50
N LYS A 34 14.64 15.24 4.34
CA LYS A 34 14.05 15.07 5.69
C LYS A 34 12.81 15.91 5.92
N THR A 35 12.50 16.84 5.02
CA THR A 35 11.34 17.72 5.15
C THR A 35 10.46 17.73 3.88
N LEU A 36 9.25 18.28 4.02
CA LEU A 36 8.40 18.61 2.88
C LEU A 36 9.07 19.62 1.93
N GLY A 37 9.79 20.60 2.48
CA GLY A 37 10.55 21.59 1.71
C GLY A 37 11.54 20.92 0.76
N ASP A 38 12.31 19.95 1.26
CA ASP A 38 13.30 19.20 0.48
C ASP A 38 12.62 18.46 -0.70
N LEU A 39 11.48 17.80 -0.45
CA LEU A 39 10.71 17.12 -1.51
C LEU A 39 10.24 18.10 -2.59
N LEU A 40 9.81 19.30 -2.21
CA LEU A 40 9.37 20.32 -3.16
C LEU A 40 10.53 20.98 -3.91
N GLU A 41 11.72 21.04 -3.31
CA GLU A 41 12.92 21.60 -3.93
C GLU A 41 13.40 20.74 -5.10
N ILE A 42 13.41 19.42 -4.91
CA ILE A 42 13.83 18.44 -5.90
C ILE A 42 12.72 18.07 -6.91
N ASN A 43 11.55 18.71 -6.81
CA ASN A 43 10.36 18.39 -7.61
C ASN A 43 9.92 16.91 -7.49
N TYR A 44 9.95 16.33 -6.29
CA TYR A 44 9.64 14.91 -6.06
C TYR A 44 8.31 14.47 -6.68
N LYS A 45 8.31 13.29 -7.31
CA LYS A 45 7.10 12.67 -7.86
C LYS A 45 6.83 11.34 -7.18
N LEU A 46 5.63 11.22 -6.63
CA LEU A 46 5.19 9.96 -6.03
C LEU A 46 4.91 8.92 -7.11
N VAL A 47 5.63 7.79 -7.05
CA VAL A 47 5.39 6.63 -7.93
C VAL A 47 4.48 5.64 -7.19
N GLY A 48 3.39 5.22 -7.84
CA GLY A 48 2.44 4.28 -7.26
C GLY A 48 3.02 2.87 -7.08
N VAL A 49 2.54 2.12 -6.08
CA VAL A 49 3.06 0.80 -5.70
C VAL A 49 3.19 -0.15 -6.88
N LYS A 50 2.13 -0.32 -7.68
CA LYS A 50 2.14 -1.23 -8.83
C LYS A 50 3.17 -0.82 -9.89
N GLU A 51 3.40 0.47 -10.03
CA GLU A 51 4.43 0.99 -10.95
C GLU A 51 5.84 0.80 -10.39
N GLN A 52 6.02 0.95 -9.07
CA GLN A 52 7.29 0.63 -8.40
C GLN A 52 7.64 -0.84 -8.62
N LEU A 53 6.70 -1.76 -8.32
CA LEU A 53 6.90 -3.20 -8.52
C LEU A 53 7.27 -3.52 -9.97
N ARG A 54 6.54 -2.94 -10.94
CA ARG A 54 6.80 -3.13 -12.37
C ARG A 54 8.19 -2.65 -12.79
N LYS A 55 8.52 -1.39 -12.50
CA LYS A 55 9.79 -0.77 -12.92
C LYS A 55 10.98 -1.47 -12.26
N ASN A 56 10.89 -1.76 -10.97
CA ASN A 56 11.98 -2.43 -10.25
C ASN A 56 12.16 -3.89 -10.70
N LEU A 57 11.07 -4.59 -11.05
CA LEU A 57 11.17 -5.92 -11.66
C LEU A 57 11.90 -5.86 -13.01
N ILE A 58 11.53 -4.89 -13.88
CA ILE A 58 12.21 -4.69 -15.16
C ILE A 58 13.69 -4.40 -14.96
N LEU A 59 14.04 -3.48 -14.05
CA LEU A 59 15.43 -3.15 -13.73
C LEU A 59 16.24 -4.38 -13.28
N LYS A 60 15.66 -5.26 -12.45
CA LYS A 60 16.32 -6.50 -12.04
C LYS A 60 16.51 -7.48 -13.19
N ILE A 61 15.52 -7.62 -14.06
CA ILE A 61 15.61 -8.46 -15.27
C ILE A 61 16.71 -7.95 -16.20
N GLU A 62 16.79 -6.65 -16.45
CA GLU A 62 17.80 -6.04 -17.33
C GLU A 62 19.22 -6.20 -16.79
N ARG A 63 19.37 -6.25 -15.46
CA ARG A 63 20.66 -6.41 -14.76
C ARG A 63 21.03 -7.86 -14.45
N ASP A 64 20.20 -8.83 -14.85
CA ASP A 64 20.36 -10.25 -14.50
C ASP A 64 20.51 -10.47 -12.97
N GLU A 65 19.80 -9.65 -12.19
CA GLU A 65 19.79 -9.75 -10.73
C GLU A 65 18.73 -10.75 -10.24
N SER A 66 18.98 -11.37 -9.09
CA SER A 66 17.97 -12.20 -8.43
C SER A 66 16.74 -11.37 -8.05
N LYS A 67 15.58 -11.80 -8.57
CA LYS A 67 14.27 -11.16 -8.37
C LYS A 67 13.64 -11.53 -7.03
N TYR A 68 13.75 -12.81 -6.67
CA TYR A 68 13.12 -13.40 -5.50
C TYR A 68 14.13 -14.26 -4.73
N PRO A 69 15.12 -13.64 -4.05
CA PRO A 69 16.13 -14.37 -3.31
C PRO A 69 15.50 -15.35 -2.30
N GLY A 70 16.03 -16.59 -2.26
CA GLY A 70 15.58 -17.61 -1.30
C GLY A 70 14.22 -18.25 -1.62
N ILE A 71 13.67 -18.03 -2.82
CA ILE A 71 12.58 -18.81 -3.40
C ILE A 71 13.20 -19.85 -4.34
N ILE A 72 12.91 -21.14 -4.11
CA ILE A 72 13.56 -22.27 -4.79
C ILE A 72 12.49 -23.17 -5.41
N GLY A 73 12.76 -23.69 -6.61
CA GLY A 73 11.91 -24.69 -7.29
C GLY A 73 10.67 -24.12 -7.99
N PHE A 74 10.60 -22.80 -8.14
CA PHE A 74 9.48 -22.06 -8.76
C PHE A 74 9.85 -21.39 -10.09
N ASP A 75 11.07 -21.55 -10.56
CA ASP A 75 11.65 -20.82 -11.70
C ASP A 75 10.93 -21.07 -13.03
N ASP A 76 10.37 -22.26 -13.22
CA ASP A 76 9.76 -22.67 -14.50
C ASP A 76 8.25 -22.37 -14.60
N ASP A 77 7.58 -22.02 -13.50
CA ASP A 77 6.12 -21.86 -13.48
C ASP A 77 5.61 -20.71 -12.60
N VAL A 78 5.80 -20.76 -11.28
CA VAL A 78 5.27 -19.78 -10.33
C VAL A 78 5.96 -18.43 -10.54
N VAL A 79 7.28 -18.38 -10.61
CA VAL A 79 8.06 -17.15 -10.82
C VAL A 79 7.66 -16.45 -12.12
N PRO A 80 7.61 -17.12 -13.30
CA PRO A 80 7.13 -16.51 -14.53
C PRO A 80 5.68 -16.01 -14.44
N ALA A 81 4.81 -16.69 -13.70
CA ALA A 81 3.43 -16.26 -13.50
C ALA A 81 3.33 -14.99 -12.64
N ILE A 82 4.16 -14.90 -11.59
CA ILE A 82 4.29 -13.70 -10.75
C ILE A 82 4.80 -12.53 -11.57
N ASP A 83 5.86 -12.72 -12.36
CA ASP A 83 6.44 -11.67 -13.20
C ASP A 83 5.38 -11.10 -14.14
N ARG A 84 4.64 -11.96 -14.84
CA ARG A 84 3.53 -11.54 -15.71
C ARG A 84 2.46 -10.76 -14.95
N ALA A 85 2.10 -11.20 -13.75
CA ALA A 85 1.09 -10.53 -12.93
C ALA A 85 1.56 -9.13 -12.47
N ILE A 86 2.81 -9.00 -12.02
CA ILE A 86 3.41 -7.72 -11.61
C ILE A 86 3.51 -6.77 -12.80
N LEU A 87 4.03 -7.24 -13.94
CA LEU A 87 4.13 -6.43 -15.16
C LEU A 87 2.74 -5.94 -15.62
N SER A 88 1.71 -6.78 -15.47
CA SER A 88 0.32 -6.43 -15.80
C SER A 88 -0.35 -5.54 -14.75
N GLY A 89 0.27 -5.30 -13.59
CA GLY A 89 -0.31 -4.54 -12.48
C GLY A 89 -1.54 -5.21 -11.85
N HIS A 90 -1.61 -6.54 -11.91
CA HIS A 90 -2.72 -7.32 -11.36
C HIS A 90 -2.63 -7.43 -9.84
N ASP A 91 -3.80 -7.55 -9.20
CA ASP A 91 -3.87 -8.08 -7.83
C ASP A 91 -3.68 -9.61 -7.92
N ILE A 92 -2.92 -10.20 -7.01
CA ILE A 92 -2.42 -11.58 -7.12
C ILE A 92 -3.09 -12.48 -6.09
N PHE A 93 -3.49 -13.67 -6.52
CA PHE A 93 -4.04 -14.70 -5.65
C PHE A 93 -3.21 -15.97 -5.70
N LEU A 94 -2.55 -16.29 -4.58
CA LEU A 94 -1.68 -17.46 -4.43
C LEU A 94 -2.46 -18.63 -3.85
N ILE A 95 -2.56 -19.71 -4.61
CA ILE A 95 -3.36 -20.88 -4.25
C ILE A 95 -2.43 -22.06 -4.05
N GLY A 96 -2.41 -22.64 -2.84
CA GLY A 96 -1.57 -23.79 -2.56
C GLY A 96 -1.66 -24.25 -1.12
N GLN A 97 -1.10 -25.42 -0.84
CA GLN A 97 -1.13 -25.99 0.51
C GLN A 97 -0.23 -25.21 1.49
N ILE A 98 -0.38 -25.51 2.78
CA ILE A 98 0.48 -24.96 3.84
C ILE A 98 1.94 -25.35 3.56
N GLY A 99 2.89 -24.46 3.85
CA GLY A 99 4.32 -24.75 3.65
C GLY A 99 4.85 -24.53 2.22
N GLN A 100 4.03 -24.12 1.26
CA GLN A 100 4.46 -23.85 -0.13
C GLN A 100 4.94 -22.41 -0.37
N ALA A 101 5.53 -21.77 0.64
CA ALA A 101 6.15 -20.44 0.56
C ALA A 101 5.27 -19.25 0.07
N LYS A 102 3.93 -19.37 0.08
CA LYS A 102 3.01 -18.31 -0.41
C LYS A 102 3.25 -16.95 0.25
N THR A 103 3.26 -16.90 1.58
CA THR A 103 3.46 -15.66 2.35
C THR A 103 4.89 -15.14 2.24
N LYS A 104 5.88 -16.06 2.31
CA LYS A 104 7.30 -15.76 2.09
C LYS A 104 7.55 -15.09 0.74
N LEU A 105 6.91 -15.58 -0.33
CA LEU A 105 7.01 -15.00 -1.66
C LEU A 105 6.52 -13.54 -1.68
N VAL A 106 5.39 -13.24 -1.04
CA VAL A 106 4.86 -11.87 -0.96
C VAL A 106 5.79 -10.96 -0.17
N GLN A 107 6.35 -11.46 0.93
CA GLN A 107 7.33 -10.73 1.74
C GLN A 107 8.59 -10.41 0.92
N ILE A 108 9.14 -11.39 0.19
CA ILE A 108 10.31 -11.21 -0.67
C ILE A 108 10.03 -10.21 -1.80
N ILE A 109 8.83 -10.22 -2.39
CA ILE A 109 8.40 -9.21 -3.37
C ILE A 109 8.43 -7.81 -2.74
N ALA A 110 7.92 -7.64 -1.51
CA ALA A 110 7.94 -6.36 -0.83
C ALA A 110 9.38 -5.90 -0.52
N GLU A 111 10.23 -6.79 -0.03
CA GLU A 111 11.62 -6.48 0.31
C GLU A 111 12.47 -6.11 -0.92
N ASN A 112 12.23 -6.77 -2.07
CA ASN A 112 13.13 -6.65 -3.23
C ASN A 112 12.61 -5.75 -4.35
N LEU A 113 11.28 -5.56 -4.45
CA LEU A 113 10.66 -4.81 -5.55
C LEU A 113 9.96 -3.53 -5.10
N LEU A 114 9.67 -3.36 -3.81
CA LEU A 114 9.02 -2.14 -3.32
C LEU A 114 10.07 -1.13 -2.87
N SER A 115 10.14 0.00 -3.55
CA SER A 115 11.12 1.04 -3.27
C SER A 115 10.97 1.65 -1.86
N PRO A 116 11.97 2.32 -1.29
CA PRO A 116 11.75 3.27 -0.21
C PRO A 116 10.76 4.40 -0.60
N MET A 117 10.01 4.93 0.38
CA MET A 117 9.04 6.02 0.15
C MET A 117 9.02 7.03 1.31
N PRO A 118 8.92 8.34 1.05
CA PRO A 118 8.83 9.33 2.10
C PRO A 118 7.41 9.38 2.67
N ILE A 119 7.31 9.29 3.99
CA ILE A 119 6.07 9.47 4.76
C ILE A 119 6.22 10.61 5.77
N ILE A 120 5.11 11.25 6.11
CA ILE A 120 5.05 12.20 7.22
C ILE A 120 5.38 11.45 8.50
N GLN A 121 6.29 11.99 9.30
CA GLN A 121 6.76 11.31 10.49
C GLN A 121 5.59 11.01 11.46
N HIS A 122 5.55 9.78 11.96
CA HIS A 122 4.46 9.26 12.80
C HIS A 122 3.08 9.21 12.12
N SER A 123 3.01 9.14 10.79
CA SER A 123 1.77 8.77 10.11
C SER A 123 1.45 7.28 10.32
N ILE A 124 0.19 6.98 10.63
CA ILE A 124 -0.31 5.61 10.82
C ILE A 124 -0.67 4.95 9.48
N THR A 125 -0.92 5.75 8.45
CA THR A 125 -1.42 5.32 7.13
C THR A 125 -0.39 5.54 6.02
N ASN A 126 0.90 5.58 6.36
CA ASN A 126 1.99 5.83 5.41
C ASN A 126 1.73 7.06 4.54
N ASP A 127 1.25 8.15 5.14
CA ASP A 127 0.86 9.34 4.40
C ASP A 127 2.08 10.02 3.79
N CYS A 128 2.16 10.00 2.46
CA CYS A 128 3.12 10.82 1.73
C CYS A 128 2.53 12.23 1.54
N PRO A 129 3.26 13.32 1.85
CA PRO A 129 2.77 14.67 1.58
C PRO A 129 2.42 14.91 0.11
N MET A 130 3.17 14.25 -0.78
CA MET A 130 3.06 14.38 -2.23
C MET A 130 1.86 13.62 -2.81
N ASP A 131 1.08 12.97 -1.95
CA ASP A 131 -0.23 12.41 -2.30
C ASP A 131 -1.33 13.49 -2.37
N LEU A 132 -1.09 14.65 -1.76
CA LEU A 132 -2.02 15.78 -1.77
C LEU A 132 -2.09 16.42 -3.15
N PRO A 133 -3.29 16.79 -3.63
CA PRO A 133 -3.41 17.62 -4.82
C PRO A 133 -2.78 19.00 -4.59
N LYS A 134 -2.18 19.57 -5.65
CA LYS A 134 -1.55 20.89 -5.67
C LYS A 134 -2.32 21.95 -4.87
N LYS A 135 -3.62 22.10 -5.17
CA LYS A 135 -4.50 23.10 -4.52
C LYS A 135 -4.68 22.85 -3.03
N ARG A 136 -4.76 21.59 -2.59
CA ARG A 136 -4.93 21.26 -1.17
C ARG A 136 -3.63 21.53 -0.41
N LEU A 137 -2.48 21.16 -0.97
CA LEU A 137 -1.19 21.42 -0.34
C LEU A 137 -0.97 22.93 -0.13
N ILE A 138 -1.26 23.75 -1.14
CA ILE A 138 -1.20 25.22 -1.03
C ILE A 138 -2.14 25.74 0.07
N ALA A 139 -3.39 25.27 0.10
CA ALA A 139 -4.37 25.68 1.11
C ALA A 139 -3.90 25.34 2.53
N LEU A 140 -3.31 24.16 2.74
CA LEU A 140 -2.75 23.76 4.03
C LEU A 140 -1.58 24.66 4.45
N LEU A 141 -0.67 25.00 3.53
CA LEU A 141 0.46 25.88 3.82
C LEU A 141 0.06 27.33 4.11
N LYS A 142 -1.07 27.78 3.53
CA LYS A 142 -1.64 29.13 3.74
C LYS A 142 -2.62 29.25 4.90
N GLU A 143 -2.98 28.13 5.55
CA GLU A 143 -4.01 28.07 6.60
C GLU A 143 -5.43 28.48 6.12
N ASP A 144 -5.67 28.46 4.80
CA ASP A 144 -6.96 28.79 4.19
C ASP A 144 -7.85 27.54 4.09
N ASP A 145 -8.50 27.15 5.19
CA ASP A 145 -9.34 25.94 5.23
C ASP A 145 -10.83 26.25 4.92
N THR A 146 -11.11 26.56 3.66
CA THR A 146 -12.50 26.79 3.17
C THR A 146 -13.10 25.60 2.43
N THR A 147 -12.37 24.48 2.28
CA THR A 147 -12.81 23.34 1.45
C THR A 147 -13.24 22.13 2.27
N THR A 148 -14.55 21.85 2.29
CA THR A 148 -15.11 20.56 2.70
C THR A 148 -14.81 19.50 1.65
N ASN A 149 -13.70 18.78 1.79
CA ASN A 149 -13.37 17.69 0.90
C ASN A 149 -14.06 16.40 1.33
N THR A 150 -14.65 15.69 0.38
CA THR A 150 -15.22 14.34 0.55
C THR A 150 -14.17 13.23 0.32
N LYS A 151 -13.00 13.59 -0.22
CA LYS A 151 -11.90 12.67 -0.53
C LYS A 151 -10.73 12.86 0.43
N PHE A 152 -10.29 11.75 0.99
CA PHE A 152 -9.21 11.63 1.95
C PHE A 152 -7.91 11.26 1.22
N PHE A 153 -6.94 12.18 1.21
CA PHE A 153 -5.61 11.94 0.65
C PHE A 153 -4.62 11.55 1.74
N VAL A 154 -4.57 12.30 2.84
CA VAL A 154 -3.74 11.99 4.01
C VAL A 154 -4.60 12.07 5.28
N SER A 155 -4.12 11.49 6.38
CA SER A 155 -4.81 11.58 7.67
C SER A 155 -4.96 13.01 8.18
N PRO A 156 -6.01 13.29 8.97
CA PRO A 156 -6.25 14.64 9.47
C PRO A 156 -5.10 15.08 10.38
N GLU A 157 -4.57 14.14 11.17
CA GLU A 157 -3.36 14.32 11.99
C GLU A 157 -2.13 14.68 11.14
N SER A 158 -2.04 14.14 9.91
CA SER A 158 -0.96 14.49 8.97
C SER A 158 -1.19 15.84 8.29
N GLU A 159 -2.45 16.20 7.99
CA GLU A 159 -2.76 17.55 7.53
C GLU A 159 -2.45 18.60 8.61
N ASP A 160 -2.81 18.33 9.87
CA ASP A 160 -2.51 19.21 11.01
C ASP A 160 -1.00 19.45 11.12
N LYS A 161 -0.18 18.38 11.03
CA LYS A 161 1.29 18.49 11.01
C LYS A 161 1.81 19.35 9.86
N ILE A 162 1.23 19.24 8.67
CA ILE A 162 1.59 20.08 7.53
C ILE A 162 1.25 21.55 7.79
N ARG A 163 0.09 21.84 8.39
CA ARG A 163 -0.30 23.22 8.72
C ARG A 163 0.64 23.83 9.77
N GLU A 164 0.98 23.07 10.79
CA GLU A 164 1.83 23.52 11.90
C GLU A 164 3.29 23.74 11.47
N ASN A 165 3.87 22.79 10.73
CA ASN A 165 5.31 22.80 10.41
C ASN A 165 5.61 23.33 9.00
N LYS A 166 4.60 23.45 8.14
CA LYS A 166 4.72 23.98 6.77
C LYS A 166 5.82 23.27 5.97
N LEU A 167 6.77 23.99 5.40
CA LEU A 167 7.87 23.37 4.64
C LEU A 167 8.78 22.51 5.54
N GLU A 168 8.89 22.84 6.83
CA GLU A 168 9.69 22.09 7.81
C GLU A 168 8.97 20.82 8.31
N THR A 169 7.85 20.43 7.70
CA THR A 169 7.14 19.20 8.08
C THR A 169 8.07 18.00 7.97
N PRO A 170 8.38 17.31 9.08
CA PRO A 170 9.36 16.24 9.07
C PRO A 170 8.82 15.01 8.35
N ILE A 171 9.64 14.44 7.48
CA ILE A 171 9.38 13.19 6.78
C ILE A 171 10.40 12.13 7.19
N ARG A 172 10.01 10.87 6.99
CA ARG A 172 10.87 9.70 7.15
C ARG A 172 10.70 8.80 5.94
N TRP A 173 11.80 8.25 5.42
CA TRP A 173 11.75 7.20 4.42
C TRP A 173 11.49 5.86 5.08
N ILE A 174 10.51 5.11 4.54
CA ILE A 174 10.23 3.74 4.95
C ILE A 174 10.55 2.79 3.81
N ASP A 175 11.21 1.68 4.13
CA ASP A 175 11.63 0.68 3.16
C ASP A 175 10.46 -0.22 2.72
N GLY A 176 10.67 -1.01 1.66
CA GLY A 176 9.68 -1.93 1.13
C GLY A 176 9.13 -2.93 2.16
N GLN A 177 9.99 -3.41 3.06
CA GLN A 177 9.61 -4.34 4.14
C GLN A 177 8.62 -3.70 5.13
N ASP A 178 8.85 -2.45 5.54
CA ASP A 178 7.95 -1.72 6.44
C ASP A 178 6.61 -1.34 5.78
N ARG A 179 6.58 -1.37 4.44
CA ARG A 179 5.38 -1.15 3.62
C ARG A 179 4.64 -2.46 3.31
N TYR A 180 5.09 -3.59 3.84
CA TYR A 180 4.39 -4.87 3.76
C TYR A 180 3.44 -5.03 4.95
N LYS A 181 2.15 -5.17 4.67
CA LYS A 181 1.13 -5.42 5.69
C LYS A 181 0.52 -6.80 5.51
N TYR A 182 0.88 -7.68 6.43
CA TYR A 182 0.32 -9.03 6.55
C TYR A 182 -0.93 -9.03 7.43
N LEU A 183 -1.95 -9.76 6.99
CA LEU A 183 -3.16 -10.02 7.75
C LEU A 183 -3.57 -11.48 7.60
N LEU A 184 -3.61 -12.22 8.71
CA LEU A 184 -4.24 -13.54 8.73
C LEU A 184 -5.77 -13.37 8.79
N ALA A 185 -6.48 -13.99 7.86
CA ALA A 185 -7.93 -14.03 7.90
C ALA A 185 -8.40 -14.96 9.02
N THR A 186 -9.18 -14.40 9.94
CA THR A 186 -9.81 -15.17 11.02
C THR A 186 -11.30 -14.85 11.10
N PRO A 187 -12.17 -15.76 11.56
CA PRO A 187 -13.61 -15.51 11.59
C PRO A 187 -14.03 -14.32 12.46
N ASP A 188 -13.23 -14.00 13.48
CA ASP A 188 -13.42 -12.95 14.48
C ASP A 188 -13.01 -11.55 14.00
N ILE A 189 -12.25 -11.42 12.91
CA ILE A 189 -11.89 -10.11 12.39
C ILE A 189 -13.14 -9.31 12.02
N SER A 190 -13.25 -8.05 12.42
CA SER A 190 -14.42 -7.25 12.05
C SER A 190 -14.19 -6.51 10.72
N VAL A 191 -15.29 -6.09 10.08
CA VAL A 191 -15.22 -5.17 8.94
C VAL A 191 -14.51 -3.86 9.36
N LYS A 192 -14.67 -3.43 10.60
CA LYS A 192 -14.02 -2.22 11.12
C LYS A 192 -12.50 -2.36 11.17
N ASP A 193 -11.99 -3.56 11.46
CA ASP A 193 -10.56 -3.82 11.48
C ASP A 193 -10.00 -3.80 10.06
N LEU A 194 -10.72 -4.35 9.08
CA LEU A 194 -10.31 -4.37 7.68
C LEU A 194 -10.28 -2.98 7.04
N VAL A 195 -11.40 -2.25 7.10
CA VAL A 195 -11.62 -1.03 6.31
C VAL A 195 -11.77 0.24 7.15
N GLY A 196 -11.71 0.15 8.47
CA GLY A 196 -11.81 1.28 9.39
C GLY A 196 -13.24 1.55 9.87
N TYR A 197 -13.39 2.56 10.73
CA TYR A 197 -14.68 2.96 11.28
C TYR A 197 -14.70 4.44 11.69
N ILE A 198 -15.88 5.01 11.90
CA ILE A 198 -16.04 6.34 12.52
C ILE A 198 -16.11 6.19 14.04
N ASP A 199 -15.19 6.83 14.74
CA ASP A 199 -15.09 6.85 16.20
C ASP A 199 -15.99 7.94 16.80
N ALA A 200 -17.10 7.52 17.40
CA ALA A 200 -18.06 8.42 18.05
C ALA A 200 -17.50 9.17 19.26
N ILE A 201 -16.45 8.66 19.92
CA ILE A 201 -15.83 9.32 21.08
C ILE A 201 -14.98 10.51 20.59
N LYS A 202 -14.26 10.36 19.47
CA LYS A 202 -13.55 11.47 18.82
C LYS A 202 -14.51 12.60 18.42
N VAL A 203 -15.71 12.25 17.94
CA VAL A 203 -16.78 13.22 17.63
C VAL A 203 -17.16 14.04 18.86
N ALA A 204 -17.39 13.38 20.01
CA ALA A 204 -17.89 14.06 21.21
C ALA A 204 -16.86 14.97 21.90
N LYS A 205 -15.57 14.59 21.92
CA LYS A 205 -14.52 15.34 22.63
C LYS A 205 -14.08 16.63 21.94
N LYS A 206 -14.00 16.62 20.61
CA LYS A 206 -13.50 17.79 19.86
C LYS A 206 -14.58 18.86 19.63
N GLY A 207 -15.81 18.66 20.13
CA GLY A 207 -16.94 19.58 19.91
C GLY A 207 -17.22 19.83 18.42
N VAL A 208 -16.66 18.99 17.55
CA VAL A 208 -16.84 19.08 16.11
C VAL A 208 -18.32 18.86 15.90
N GLU A 209 -18.91 19.64 15.01
CA GLU A 209 -20.16 19.23 14.41
C GLU A 209 -20.04 17.74 14.11
N MET A 210 -20.97 16.97 14.66
CA MET A 210 -21.23 15.59 14.26
C MET A 210 -20.99 15.59 12.73
N TYR A 211 -20.18 14.68 12.19
CA TYR A 211 -19.97 14.53 10.72
C TYR A 211 -18.77 15.25 10.03
N LYS A 212 -17.60 15.46 10.68
CA LYS A 212 -16.32 15.71 9.96
C LYS A 212 -15.38 14.49 9.92
N ILE A 213 -14.53 14.45 8.88
CA ILE A 213 -13.52 13.40 8.57
C ILE A 213 -12.60 13.05 9.75
N ASP A 214 -12.36 14.00 10.68
CA ASP A 214 -11.50 13.86 11.87
C ASP A 214 -11.86 12.70 12.80
N SER A 215 -13.03 12.11 12.60
CA SER A 215 -13.54 10.98 13.39
C SER A 215 -13.26 9.62 12.76
N TYR A 216 -12.69 9.54 11.56
CA TYR A 216 -12.34 8.26 10.94
C TYR A 216 -11.08 7.65 11.56
N SER A 217 -11.17 6.38 11.92
CA SER A 217 -10.06 5.55 12.37
C SER A 217 -9.71 4.52 11.28
N PRO A 218 -8.46 4.47 10.80
CA PRO A 218 -8.07 3.66 9.66
C PRO A 218 -7.99 2.16 9.99
N GLY A 219 -8.53 1.33 9.10
CA GLY A 219 -8.37 -0.13 9.14
C GLY A 219 -7.02 -0.60 8.58
N GLN A 220 -6.77 -1.91 8.63
CA GLN A 220 -5.53 -2.55 8.17
C GLN A 220 -5.24 -2.26 6.69
N LEU A 221 -6.26 -2.23 5.83
CA LEU A 221 -6.10 -1.89 4.41
C LEU A 221 -5.54 -0.47 4.21
N MET A 222 -5.98 0.48 5.05
CA MET A 222 -5.49 1.87 4.99
C MET A 222 -4.12 2.05 5.62
N GLN A 223 -3.78 1.25 6.61
CA GLN A 223 -2.42 1.20 7.15
C GLN A 223 -1.44 0.64 6.11
N ALA A 224 -1.91 -0.19 5.18
CA ALA A 224 -1.12 -0.70 4.07
C ALA A 224 -1.00 0.27 2.89
N LYS A 225 -1.53 1.50 3.00
CA LYS A 225 -1.56 2.48 1.91
C LYS A 225 -0.14 2.71 1.36
N HIS A 226 -0.05 2.82 0.04
CA HIS A 226 1.22 2.82 -0.68
C HIS A 226 2.09 1.60 -0.33
N GLY A 227 1.52 0.44 -0.07
CA GLY A 227 2.27 -0.77 0.26
C GLY A 227 1.68 -2.00 -0.39
N ILE A 228 2.17 -3.15 0.05
CA ILE A 228 1.56 -4.44 -0.26
C ILE A 228 0.65 -4.83 0.90
N PHE A 229 -0.62 -5.07 0.60
CA PHE A 229 -1.56 -5.65 1.56
C PHE A 229 -1.79 -7.12 1.23
N CYS A 230 -1.42 -8.00 2.14
CA CYS A 230 -1.54 -9.45 1.99
C CYS A 230 -2.55 -10.01 2.97
N ILE A 231 -3.61 -10.63 2.47
CA ILE A 231 -4.54 -11.43 3.29
C ILE A 231 -4.21 -12.91 3.13
N ASP A 232 -3.74 -13.53 4.19
CA ASP A 232 -3.55 -14.98 4.26
C ASP A 232 -4.88 -15.67 4.57
N GLU A 233 -5.17 -16.78 3.89
CA GLU A 233 -6.40 -17.55 4.06
C GLU A 233 -7.69 -16.76 3.76
N LEU A 234 -7.69 -15.95 2.68
CA LEU A 234 -8.85 -15.13 2.27
C LEU A 234 -10.23 -15.85 2.32
N PRO A 235 -10.36 -17.14 1.92
CA PRO A 235 -11.60 -17.91 2.07
C PRO A 235 -12.21 -17.95 3.48
N VAL A 236 -11.39 -17.82 4.53
CA VAL A 236 -11.86 -17.82 5.94
C VAL A 236 -12.73 -16.61 6.25
N LEU A 237 -12.59 -15.50 5.51
CA LEU A 237 -13.46 -14.34 5.66
C LEU A 237 -14.87 -14.67 5.15
N ASP A 238 -15.89 -14.37 5.94
CA ASP A 238 -17.27 -14.52 5.49
C ASP A 238 -17.60 -13.59 4.29
N PRO A 239 -18.63 -13.91 3.48
CA PRO A 239 -18.97 -13.15 2.29
C PRO A 239 -19.21 -11.65 2.53
N ARG A 240 -19.75 -11.24 3.69
CA ARG A 240 -20.00 -9.83 3.99
C ARG A 240 -18.69 -9.06 4.15
N LYS A 241 -17.69 -9.66 4.78
CA LYS A 241 -16.35 -9.09 4.91
C LYS A 241 -15.66 -8.97 3.54
N GLN A 242 -15.80 -9.99 2.70
CA GLN A 242 -15.26 -9.98 1.34
C GLN A 242 -15.92 -8.92 0.45
N VAL A 243 -17.25 -8.73 0.54
CA VAL A 243 -17.96 -7.65 -0.18
C VAL A 243 -17.48 -6.27 0.26
N ALA A 244 -17.32 -6.05 1.57
CA ALA A 244 -16.81 -4.77 2.07
C ALA A 244 -15.38 -4.48 1.56
N LEU A 245 -14.51 -5.50 1.54
CA LEU A 245 -13.17 -5.39 0.97
C LEU A 245 -13.22 -5.07 -0.53
N LEU A 246 -14.08 -5.77 -1.29
CA LEU A 246 -14.25 -5.54 -2.72
C LEU A 246 -14.67 -4.10 -3.03
N SER A 247 -15.65 -3.56 -2.30
CA SER A 247 -16.12 -2.18 -2.50
C SER A 247 -14.99 -1.16 -2.34
N VAL A 248 -14.15 -1.33 -1.32
CA VAL A 248 -13.02 -0.43 -1.10
C VAL A 248 -11.93 -0.60 -2.16
N LEU A 249 -11.61 -1.83 -2.55
CA LEU A 249 -10.61 -2.11 -3.59
C LEU A 249 -11.05 -1.65 -4.99
N GLN A 250 -12.35 -1.70 -5.31
CA GLN A 250 -12.90 -1.28 -6.61
C GLN A 250 -13.13 0.22 -6.69
N GLU A 251 -13.82 0.80 -5.70
CA GLU A 251 -14.32 2.16 -5.81
C GLU A 251 -13.46 3.17 -5.05
N GLY A 252 -12.57 2.71 -4.15
CA GLY A 252 -11.93 3.60 -3.18
C GLY A 252 -12.96 4.33 -2.32
N ARG A 253 -14.10 3.68 -2.07
CA ARG A 253 -15.22 4.25 -1.32
C ARG A 253 -15.55 3.32 -0.18
N PHE A 254 -15.58 3.88 1.02
CA PHE A 254 -16.12 3.19 2.18
C PHE A 254 -17.20 4.05 2.82
N THR A 255 -18.41 3.49 2.88
CA THR A 255 -19.55 4.17 3.46
C THR A 255 -19.84 3.58 4.84
N THR A 256 -19.49 4.30 5.90
CA THR A 256 -19.93 3.96 7.26
C THR A 256 -21.24 4.68 7.56
N GLY A 257 -22.37 4.10 7.14
CA GLY A 257 -23.69 4.68 7.44
C GLY A 257 -24.00 5.94 6.64
N SER A 258 -24.24 7.07 7.31
CA SER A 258 -24.90 8.25 6.72
C SER A 258 -24.05 9.08 5.75
N TYR A 259 -22.73 8.85 5.65
CA TYR A 259 -21.84 9.62 4.77
C TYR A 259 -20.77 8.75 4.10
N PRO A 260 -20.53 8.92 2.79
CA PRO A 260 -19.45 8.24 2.10
C PRO A 260 -18.10 8.89 2.42
N VAL A 261 -17.16 8.12 2.97
CA VAL A 261 -15.75 8.52 3.04
C VAL A 261 -15.06 7.92 1.82
N ILE A 262 -14.46 8.77 0.98
CA ILE A 262 -13.78 8.34 -0.23
C ILE A 262 -12.28 8.34 0.04
N PHE A 263 -11.64 7.18 -0.07
CA PHE A 263 -10.19 7.04 0.05
C PHE A 263 -9.68 6.02 -0.96
N GLU A 264 -8.53 6.31 -1.56
CA GLU A 264 -7.88 5.36 -2.45
C GLU A 264 -6.79 4.63 -1.66
N PRO A 265 -6.89 3.31 -1.46
CA PRO A 265 -5.89 2.57 -0.70
C PRO A 265 -4.52 2.58 -1.39
N LYS A 266 -4.47 2.74 -2.73
CA LYS A 266 -3.20 2.83 -3.50
C LYS A 266 -2.22 1.70 -3.16
N THR A 267 -2.75 0.51 -2.88
CA THR A 267 -1.99 -0.68 -2.51
C THR A 267 -1.88 -1.67 -3.66
N ALA A 268 -0.86 -2.52 -3.63
CA ALA A 268 -0.88 -3.78 -4.35
C ALA A 268 -1.51 -4.84 -3.44
N PHE A 269 -2.53 -5.54 -3.95
CA PHE A 269 -3.26 -6.53 -3.17
C PHE A 269 -2.80 -7.94 -3.50
N PHE A 270 -2.45 -8.68 -2.44
CA PHE A 270 -2.14 -10.09 -2.49
C PHE A 270 -3.11 -10.84 -1.58
N ALA A 271 -3.55 -12.00 -2.03
CA ALA A 271 -4.32 -12.92 -1.22
C ALA A 271 -3.73 -14.31 -1.32
N THR A 272 -3.94 -15.14 -0.30
CA THR A 272 -3.63 -16.56 -0.35
C THR A 272 -4.86 -17.40 -0.06
N ALA A 273 -4.83 -18.64 -0.53
CA ALA A 273 -5.81 -19.65 -0.15
C ALA A 273 -5.20 -21.05 -0.12
N ASN A 274 -5.75 -21.89 0.75
CA ASN A 274 -5.52 -23.33 0.71
C ASN A 274 -6.63 -24.00 -0.13
N PRO A 275 -6.28 -24.82 -1.15
CA PRO A 275 -7.26 -25.54 -1.97
C PRO A 275 -8.27 -26.37 -1.19
N ILE A 276 -7.90 -26.88 -0.02
CA ILE A 276 -8.76 -27.73 0.82
C ILE A 276 -9.97 -26.93 1.35
N ASP A 277 -9.79 -25.64 1.64
CA ASP A 277 -10.83 -24.78 2.22
C ASP A 277 -11.99 -24.50 1.26
N TYR A 278 -11.76 -24.64 -0.06
CA TYR A 278 -12.80 -24.47 -1.09
C TYR A 278 -13.96 -25.46 -0.97
N THR A 279 -13.76 -26.56 -0.24
CA THR A 279 -14.77 -27.61 -0.06
C THR A 279 -15.60 -27.45 1.21
N HIS A 280 -15.07 -26.82 2.27
CA HIS A 280 -15.72 -26.88 3.58
C HIS A 280 -15.79 -25.58 4.41
N SER A 281 -15.28 -24.43 3.99
CA SER A 281 -15.55 -23.15 4.65
C SER A 281 -15.28 -21.95 3.74
N GLY A 282 -16.33 -21.22 3.35
CA GLY A 282 -16.25 -19.88 2.73
C GLY A 282 -15.52 -19.80 1.39
N LYS A 283 -16.19 -20.09 0.27
CA LYS A 283 -15.61 -19.78 -1.05
C LYS A 283 -15.36 -18.27 -1.17
N VAL A 284 -14.28 -17.89 -1.85
CA VAL A 284 -14.09 -16.50 -2.28
C VAL A 284 -15.28 -16.14 -3.17
N ILE A 285 -15.93 -15.01 -2.89
CA ILE A 285 -17.07 -14.55 -3.70
C ILE A 285 -16.60 -14.32 -5.13
N GLU A 286 -17.39 -14.76 -6.11
CA GLU A 286 -17.05 -14.68 -7.54
C GLU A 286 -16.59 -13.26 -7.96
N PRO A 287 -17.23 -12.15 -7.54
CA PRO A 287 -16.76 -10.82 -7.91
C PRO A 287 -15.37 -10.45 -7.38
N LEU A 288 -14.98 -10.96 -6.20
CA LEU A 288 -13.65 -10.73 -5.64
C LEU A 288 -12.62 -11.65 -6.27
N TYR A 289 -13.00 -12.90 -6.55
CA TYR A 289 -12.18 -13.87 -7.26
C TYR A 289 -11.83 -13.38 -8.68
N ASP A 290 -12.81 -12.86 -9.43
CA ASP A 290 -12.62 -12.32 -10.78
C ASP A 290 -11.80 -11.04 -10.78
N ARG A 291 -11.91 -10.22 -9.73
CA ARG A 291 -11.07 -9.03 -9.55
C ARG A 291 -9.60 -9.41 -9.39
N LEU A 292 -9.31 -10.51 -8.70
CA LEU A 292 -7.96 -11.04 -8.50
C LEU A 292 -7.44 -11.67 -9.81
N LYS A 293 -7.19 -10.86 -10.84
CA LYS A 293 -6.94 -11.30 -12.23
C LYS A 293 -5.87 -12.38 -12.42
N SER A 294 -4.92 -12.50 -11.49
CA SER A 294 -3.83 -13.47 -11.56
C SER A 294 -3.95 -14.50 -10.47
N HIS A 295 -4.50 -15.68 -10.82
CA HIS A 295 -4.53 -16.86 -9.96
C HIS A 295 -3.29 -17.72 -10.23
N ILE A 296 -2.45 -17.89 -9.22
CA ILE A 296 -1.17 -18.59 -9.35
C ILE A 296 -1.16 -19.75 -8.37
N HIS A 297 -1.00 -20.96 -8.90
CA HIS A 297 -0.94 -22.17 -8.10
C HIS A 297 0.49 -22.47 -7.69
N THR A 298 0.77 -22.49 -6.39
CA THR A 298 2.05 -22.95 -5.84
C THR A 298 2.04 -24.47 -5.67
N HIS A 299 3.21 -25.07 -5.56
CA HIS A 299 3.39 -26.50 -5.34
C HIS A 299 4.58 -26.77 -4.41
N TYR A 300 4.72 -28.02 -3.96
CA TYR A 300 5.95 -28.45 -3.30
C TYR A 300 7.07 -28.64 -4.33
N PRO A 301 8.34 -28.59 -3.91
CA PRO A 301 9.48 -28.86 -4.78
C PRO A 301 9.29 -30.13 -5.63
N LYS A 302 9.66 -30.06 -6.91
CA LYS A 302 9.54 -31.21 -7.82
C LYS A 302 10.76 -32.13 -7.75
N THR A 303 11.87 -31.63 -7.20
CA THR A 303 13.14 -32.35 -7.10
C THR A 303 13.59 -32.45 -5.64
N ILE A 304 14.33 -33.51 -5.33
CA ILE A 304 14.95 -33.71 -4.00
C ILE A 304 16.01 -32.63 -3.75
N GLU A 305 16.71 -32.18 -4.80
CA GLU A 305 17.74 -31.15 -4.69
C GLU A 305 17.13 -29.82 -4.20
N ASP A 306 16.01 -29.39 -4.78
CA ASP A 306 15.27 -28.22 -4.32
C ASP A 306 14.80 -28.37 -2.87
N GLU A 307 14.25 -29.53 -2.51
CA GLU A 307 13.79 -29.82 -1.15
C GLU A 307 14.96 -29.76 -0.14
N MET A 308 16.11 -30.33 -0.48
CA MET A 308 17.32 -30.26 0.35
C MET A 308 17.82 -28.82 0.51
N MET A 309 17.84 -28.04 -0.58
CA MET A 309 18.26 -26.63 -0.50
C MET A 309 17.31 -25.80 0.38
N ILE A 310 16.00 -26.04 0.30
CA ILE A 310 15.02 -25.38 1.17
C ILE A 310 15.25 -25.75 2.63
N ILE A 311 15.45 -27.04 2.94
CA ILE A 311 15.73 -27.48 4.32
C ILE A 311 17.00 -26.82 4.86
N LEU A 312 18.07 -26.74 4.06
CA LEU A 312 19.32 -26.10 4.45
C LEU A 312 19.17 -24.59 4.65
N GLN A 313 18.28 -23.94 3.90
CA GLN A 313 18.01 -22.51 4.04
C GLN A 313 17.19 -22.18 5.30
N GLU A 314 16.28 -23.07 5.71
CA GLU A 314 15.38 -22.88 6.87
C GLU A 314 15.94 -23.44 8.19
N ALA A 315 17.07 -24.15 8.16
CA ALA A 315 17.74 -24.74 9.33
C ALA A 315 18.63 -23.72 10.07
#